data_AF-A0A1Q8QVP3-F1
#
_entry.id   AF-A0A1Q8QVP3-F1
#
_cell.length_a   1.000
_cell.length_b   1.000
_cell.length_c   1.000
_cell.angle_alpha   90.00
_cell.angle_beta   90.00
_cell.angle_gamma   90.00
#
_symmetry.space_group_name_H-M   'P 1'
#
loop_
_entity.id
_entity.type
_entity.pdbx_description
1 polymer ?
#
loop_
_entity_poly.entity_id
_entity_poly.type
_entity_poly.pdbx_seq_one_letter_code
_entity_poly.pdbx_strand_id
1 'polypeptide(L)'
;MDKSDNTKKLFQEKIDANYVAYINDLQGMTSSELIDKAEKIAATKQVYQELKDGGCNTDHLEYLLRFKNPLEVVRDQWLNEQGKVFDEDMEYVLSSLADKRSAEQDYELDEAFCEPEQYKGMRLC
;
A
#
# COMPACT_ATOMS: atom_id res chain seq x y z
N MET A 1 2.17 -1.76 -37.96
CA MET A 1 2.18 -1.62 -36.50
C MET A 1 3.21 -2.61 -35.99
N ASP A 2 4.20 -2.16 -35.23
CA ASP A 2 5.26 -3.03 -34.70
C ASP A 2 4.67 -4.07 -33.74
N LYS A 3 5.26 -5.28 -33.69
CA LYS A 3 4.81 -6.36 -32.79
C LYS A 3 4.82 -5.87 -31.33
N SER A 4 5.84 -5.09 -30.97
CA SER A 4 6.00 -4.50 -29.64
C SER A 4 4.84 -3.55 -29.28
N ASP A 5 4.45 -2.68 -30.21
CA ASP A 5 3.34 -1.74 -30.01
C ASP A 5 2.00 -2.46 -29.86
N ASN A 6 1.79 -3.53 -30.62
CA ASN A 6 0.59 -4.35 -30.51
C ASN A 6 0.51 -5.09 -29.17
N THR A 7 1.63 -5.66 -28.70
CA THR A 7 1.72 -6.30 -27.38
C THR A 7 1.39 -5.31 -26.26
N LYS A 8 1.99 -4.12 -26.28
CA LYS A 8 1.72 -3.07 -25.28
C LYS A 8 0.24 -2.68 -25.27
N LYS A 9 -0.35 -2.47 -26.44
CA LYS A 9 -1.77 -2.11 -26.55
C LYS A 9 -2.69 -3.20 -25.98
N LEU A 10 -2.48 -4.46 -26.38
CA LEU A 10 -3.26 -5.59 -25.88
C LEU A 10 -3.13 -5.75 -24.35
N PHE A 11 -1.94 -5.51 -23.82
CA PHE A 11 -1.71 -5.56 -22.38
C PHE A 11 -2.46 -4.44 -21.65
N GLN A 12 -2.40 -3.22 -22.15
CA GLN A 12 -3.11 -2.07 -21.57
C GLN A 12 -4.63 -2.29 -21.54
N GLU A 13 -5.21 -2.75 -22.65
CA GLU A 13 -6.65 -3.08 -22.69
C GLU A 13 -7.03 -4.16 -21.67
N LYS A 14 -6.17 -5.18 -21.50
CA LYS A 14 -6.42 -6.28 -20.57
C LYS A 14 -6.28 -5.86 -19.11
N ILE A 15 -5.26 -5.08 -18.77
CA ILE A 15 -5.02 -4.63 -17.39
C ILE A 15 -6.11 -3.64 -16.95
N ASP A 16 -6.55 -2.76 -17.86
CA ASP A 16 -7.68 -1.86 -17.63
C ASP A 16 -8.97 -2.64 -17.38
N ALA A 17 -9.25 -3.65 -18.22
CA ALA A 17 -10.43 -4.50 -18.04
C ALA A 17 -10.40 -5.26 -16.69
N ASN A 18 -9.25 -5.79 -16.29
CA ASN A 18 -9.11 -6.45 -14.99
C ASN A 18 -9.29 -5.49 -13.83
N TYR A 19 -8.78 -4.26 -13.93
CA TYR A 19 -8.93 -3.25 -12.88
C TYR A 19 -10.37 -2.77 -12.76
N VAL A 20 -11.06 -2.51 -13.88
CA VAL A 20 -12.49 -2.15 -13.87
C VAL A 20 -13.34 -3.25 -13.24
N ALA A 21 -13.09 -4.51 -13.60
CA ALA A 21 -13.79 -5.65 -12.98
C ALA A 21 -13.57 -5.68 -11.46
N TYR A 22 -12.32 -5.50 -11.02
CA TYR A 22 -12.00 -5.44 -9.59
C TYR A 22 -12.72 -4.31 -8.86
N ILE A 23 -12.77 -3.10 -9.43
CA ILE A 23 -13.48 -1.96 -8.83
C ILE A 23 -14.99 -2.25 -8.74
N ASN A 24 -15.59 -2.85 -9.76
CA ASN A 24 -17.00 -3.23 -9.74
C ASN A 24 -17.29 -4.26 -8.64
N ASP A 25 -16.40 -5.23 -8.44
CA ASP A 25 -16.53 -6.20 -7.35
C ASP A 25 -16.50 -5.51 -5.98
N LEU A 26 -15.63 -4.51 -5.78
CA LEU A 26 -15.55 -3.75 -4.53
C LEU A 26 -16.82 -2.93 -4.24
N GLN A 27 -17.48 -2.40 -5.28
CA GLN A 27 -18.70 -1.59 -5.10
C GLN A 27 -19.88 -2.39 -4.53
N GLY A 28 -19.86 -3.72 -4.65
CA GLY A 28 -20.87 -4.60 -4.07
C GLY A 28 -20.61 -5.00 -2.61
N MET A 29 -19.46 -4.63 -2.04
CA MET A 29 -19.03 -5.06 -0.71
C MET A 29 -19.51 -4.11 0.39
N THR A 30 -19.66 -4.65 1.60
CA THR A 30 -19.89 -3.87 2.81
C THR A 30 -18.62 -3.15 3.27
N SER A 31 -18.76 -2.14 4.13
CA SER A 31 -17.62 -1.43 4.72
C SER A 31 -16.68 -2.36 5.49
N SER A 32 -17.20 -3.37 6.19
CA SER A 32 -16.37 -4.33 6.92
C SER A 32 -15.52 -5.17 5.98
N GLU A 33 -16.11 -5.70 4.90
CA GLU A 33 -15.39 -6.50 3.91
C GLU A 33 -14.32 -5.68 3.18
N LEU A 34 -14.57 -4.39 2.96
CA LEU A 34 -13.57 -3.47 2.38
C LEU A 34 -12.41 -3.23 3.34
N ILE A 35 -12.66 -3.07 4.64
CA ILE A 35 -11.63 -2.93 5.67
C ILE A 35 -10.78 -4.20 5.74
N ASP A 36 -11.40 -5.38 5.77
CA ASP A 36 -10.70 -6.67 5.79
C ASP A 36 -9.83 -6.89 4.54
N LYS A 37 -10.14 -6.20 3.44
CA LYS A 37 -9.40 -6.25 2.17
C LYS A 37 -8.47 -5.05 1.95
N ALA A 38 -8.31 -4.15 2.92
CA ALA A 38 -7.62 -2.87 2.72
C ALA A 38 -6.20 -3.04 2.14
N GLU A 39 -5.41 -3.97 2.68
CA GLU A 39 -4.05 -4.27 2.17
C GLU A 39 -4.09 -4.73 0.71
N LYS A 40 -5.00 -5.66 0.40
CA LYS A 40 -5.19 -6.17 -0.97
C LYS A 40 -5.65 -5.08 -1.93
N ILE A 41 -6.51 -4.17 -1.49
CA ILE A 41 -6.97 -3.00 -2.26
C ILE A 41 -5.80 -2.06 -2.55
N ALA A 42 -5.01 -1.72 -1.53
CA ALA A 42 -3.83 -0.87 -1.69
C ALA A 42 -2.81 -1.48 -2.66
N ALA A 43 -2.48 -2.77 -2.50
CA ALA A 43 -1.58 -3.48 -3.39
C ALA A 43 -2.11 -3.55 -4.84
N THR A 44 -3.41 -3.82 -5.02
CA THR A 44 -4.01 -3.85 -6.37
C THR A 44 -3.88 -2.50 -7.06
N LYS A 45 -4.16 -1.41 -6.34
CA LYS A 45 -4.04 -0.05 -6.88
C LYS A 45 -2.59 0.27 -7.26
N GLN A 46 -1.63 -0.01 -6.38
CA GLN A 46 -0.21 0.22 -6.65
C GLN A 46 0.24 -0.54 -7.90
N VAL A 47 -0.01 -1.86 -7.94
CA VAL A 47 0.40 -2.71 -9.06
C VAL A 47 -0.25 -2.26 -10.37
N TYR A 48 -1.52 -1.88 -10.36
CA TYR A 48 -2.18 -1.35 -11.55
C TYR A 48 -1.50 -0.08 -12.07
N GLN A 49 -1.15 0.86 -11.19
CA GLN A 49 -0.48 2.11 -11.59
C GLN A 49 0.90 1.83 -12.21
N GLU A 50 1.72 1.01 -11.55
CA GLU A 50 3.06 0.64 -12.03
C GLU A 50 3.00 -0.07 -13.40
N LEU A 51 2.06 -1.00 -13.58
CA LEU A 51 1.87 -1.71 -14.84
C LEU A 51 1.32 -0.80 -15.95
N LYS A 52 0.51 0.20 -15.59
CA LYS A 52 -0.09 1.15 -16.53
C LYS A 52 0.91 2.16 -17.05
N ASP A 53 1.83 2.64 -16.21
CA ASP A 53 2.81 3.67 -16.56
C ASP A 53 3.83 3.23 -17.63
N GLY A 54 3.80 1.96 -18.04
CA GLY A 54 4.41 1.50 -19.30
C GLY A 54 5.92 1.27 -19.23
N GLY A 55 6.49 1.26 -18.02
CA GLY A 55 7.91 0.97 -17.77
C GLY A 55 8.29 -0.51 -18.00
N CYS A 56 7.32 -1.40 -18.19
CA CYS A 56 7.57 -2.82 -18.38
C CYS A 56 8.12 -3.13 -19.78
N ASN A 57 9.17 -3.97 -19.83
CA ASN A 57 9.69 -4.47 -21.09
C ASN A 57 8.65 -5.37 -21.81
N THR A 58 8.77 -5.49 -23.14
CA THR A 58 7.80 -6.22 -23.96
C THR A 58 7.72 -7.72 -23.60
N ASP A 59 8.83 -8.35 -23.22
CA ASP A 59 8.86 -9.78 -22.89
C ASP A 59 8.05 -10.10 -21.63
N HIS A 60 8.12 -9.25 -20.60
CA HIS A 60 7.29 -9.37 -19.41
C HIS A 60 5.81 -9.18 -19.74
N LEU A 61 5.48 -8.24 -20.64
CA LEU A 61 4.10 -8.06 -21.08
C LEU A 61 3.57 -9.29 -21.84
N GLU A 62 4.37 -9.88 -22.74
CA GLU A 62 4.01 -11.13 -23.42
C GLU A 62 3.78 -12.27 -22.44
N TYR A 63 4.63 -12.39 -21.41
CA TYR A 63 4.44 -13.37 -20.33
C TYR A 63 3.13 -13.14 -19.57
N LEU A 64 2.87 -11.91 -19.12
CA LEU A 64 1.68 -11.57 -18.35
C LEU A 64 0.37 -11.74 -19.14
N LEU A 65 0.41 -11.49 -20.46
CA LEU A 65 -0.76 -11.68 -21.33
C LEU A 65 -1.30 -13.12 -21.34
N ARG A 66 -0.48 -14.11 -20.95
CA ARG A 66 -0.87 -15.53 -20.85
C ARG A 66 -1.91 -15.78 -19.74
N PHE A 67 -1.99 -14.91 -18.73
CA PHE A 67 -2.94 -15.05 -17.63
C PHE A 67 -4.30 -14.45 -17.98
N LYS A 68 -5.39 -14.99 -17.40
CA LYS A 68 -6.72 -14.37 -17.54
C LYS A 68 -6.80 -13.03 -16.82
N ASN A 69 -6.19 -12.96 -15.64
CA ASN A 69 -6.13 -11.78 -14.79
C ASN A 69 -4.67 -11.50 -14.38
N PRO A 70 -3.83 -10.94 -15.26
CA PRO A 70 -2.46 -10.54 -14.92
C PRO A 70 -2.38 -9.59 -13.72
N LEU A 71 -3.37 -8.72 -13.51
CA LEU A 71 -3.39 -7.81 -12.37
C LEU A 71 -3.39 -8.56 -11.03
N GLU A 72 -4.23 -9.60 -10.93
CA GLU A 72 -4.27 -10.48 -9.76
C GLU A 72 -2.95 -11.21 -9.52
N VAL A 73 -2.36 -11.76 -10.59
CA VAL A 73 -1.11 -12.52 -10.49
C VAL A 73 0.02 -11.65 -9.94
N VAL A 74 0.18 -10.43 -10.47
CA VAL A 74 1.25 -9.53 -10.03
C VAL A 74 0.99 -9.00 -8.63
N ARG A 75 -0.27 -8.69 -8.28
CA ARG A 75 -0.65 -8.28 -6.91
C ARG A 75 -0.33 -9.36 -5.88
N ASP A 76 -0.68 -10.61 -6.14
CA ASP A 76 -0.45 -11.69 -5.18
C ASP A 76 1.05 -11.95 -5.00
N GLN A 77 1.84 -11.85 -6.08
CA GLN A 77 3.29 -11.89 -5.98
C GLN A 77 3.86 -10.70 -5.20
N TRP A 78 3.37 -9.49 -5.45
CA TRP A 78 3.76 -8.28 -4.73
C TRP A 78 3.51 -8.39 -3.22
N LEU A 79 2.33 -8.88 -2.82
CA LEU A 79 2.00 -9.10 -1.41
C LEU A 79 2.90 -10.16 -0.76
N ASN A 80 3.22 -11.24 -1.47
CA ASN A 80 4.13 -12.28 -0.97
C ASN A 80 5.57 -11.75 -0.75
N GLU A 81 5.99 -10.75 -1.52
CA GLU A 81 7.29 -10.11 -1.38
C GLU A 81 7.27 -9.04 -0.27
N GLN A 82 6.24 -8.21 -0.23
CA GLN A 82 6.10 -7.13 0.76
C GLN A 82 5.78 -7.63 2.16
N GLY A 83 5.02 -8.73 2.31
CA GLY A 83 4.75 -9.35 3.60
C GLY A 83 5.99 -9.83 4.35
N LYS A 84 7.17 -9.82 3.71
CA LYS A 84 8.46 -10.11 4.33
C LYS A 84 9.19 -8.87 4.87
N VAL A 85 8.73 -7.67 4.49
CA VAL A 85 9.35 -6.38 4.81
C VAL A 85 8.63 -5.70 5.97
N PHE A 86 7.32 -5.91 6.12
CA PHE A 86 6.46 -5.26 7.13
C PHE A 86 6.47 -5.93 8.52
N ASP A 87 7.43 -6.80 8.83
CA ASP A 87 7.68 -7.25 10.20
C ASP A 87 8.40 -6.14 11.02
N GLU A 88 7.97 -4.89 10.84
CA GLU A 88 8.42 -3.77 11.67
C GLU A 88 7.70 -3.88 13.01
N ASP A 89 8.49 -4.23 14.04
CA ASP A 89 8.03 -4.44 15.40
C ASP A 89 7.29 -3.20 15.90
N MET A 90 6.00 -3.34 16.19
CA MET A 90 5.18 -2.28 16.75
C MET A 90 5.83 -1.67 18.00
N GLU A 91 6.57 -2.46 18.76
CA GLU A 91 7.33 -2.00 19.93
C GLU A 91 8.41 -0.97 19.57
N TYR A 92 9.08 -1.14 18.43
CA TYR A 92 10.07 -0.17 17.95
C TYR A 92 9.42 1.17 17.59
N VAL A 93 8.25 1.13 16.93
CA VAL A 93 7.49 2.34 16.58
C VAL A 93 7.08 3.09 17.85
N LEU A 94 6.52 2.37 18.83
CA LEU A 94 6.10 2.93 20.12
C LEU A 94 7.28 3.50 20.90
N SER A 95 8.40 2.80 20.95
CA SER A 95 9.63 3.25 21.60
C SER A 95 10.15 4.55 20.97
N SER A 96 10.22 4.61 19.64
CA SER A 96 10.65 5.83 18.92
C SER A 96 9.72 7.03 19.20
N LEU A 97 8.41 6.80 19.33
CA LEU A 97 7.46 7.86 19.67
C LEU A 97 7.69 8.38 21.09
N ALA A 98 7.83 7.47 22.07
CA ALA A 98 8.05 7.83 23.48
C ALA A 98 9.39 8.54 23.70
N ASP A 99 10.43 8.16 22.96
CA ASP A 99 11.76 8.77 23.05
C ASP A 99 11.82 10.17 22.44
N LYS A 100 11.22 10.34 21.25
CA LYS A 100 11.28 11.63 20.52
C LYS A 100 10.29 12.65 21.06
N ARG A 101 9.14 12.20 21.57
CA ARG A 101 8.01 13.03 22.04
C ARG A 101 7.56 14.12 21.06
N SER A 102 7.94 14.05 19.80
CA SER A 102 7.63 15.08 18.81
C SER A 102 6.12 15.18 18.55
N ALA A 103 5.40 14.07 18.70
CA ALA A 103 3.95 14.02 18.57
C ALA A 103 3.22 14.91 19.60
N GLU A 104 3.81 15.21 20.77
CA GLU A 104 3.19 16.09 21.78
C GLU A 104 3.00 17.54 21.28
N GLN A 105 3.69 17.94 20.20
CA GLN A 105 3.54 19.26 19.57
C GLN A 105 2.47 19.27 18.47
N ASP A 106 2.19 18.10 17.88
CA ASP A 106 1.31 17.97 16.70
C ASP A 106 -0.11 17.51 17.08
N TYR A 107 -0.29 16.91 18.27
CA TYR A 107 -1.54 16.32 18.74
C TYR A 107 -1.95 16.87 20.10
N GLU A 108 -3.25 17.09 20.30
CA GLU A 108 -3.83 17.52 21.57
C GLU A 108 -3.62 16.45 22.65
N LEU A 109 -3.13 16.86 23.82
CA LEU A 109 -2.92 15.98 24.97
C LEU A 109 -4.09 16.05 25.93
N ASP A 110 -4.45 14.89 26.49
CA ASP A 110 -5.40 14.84 27.58
C ASP A 110 -4.72 15.28 28.89
N GLU A 111 -5.05 16.51 29.33
CA GLU A 111 -4.51 17.13 30.54
C GLU A 111 -4.67 16.25 31.79
N ALA A 112 -5.66 15.35 31.82
CA ALA A 112 -5.87 14.43 32.95
C ALA A 112 -4.73 13.41 33.11
N PHE A 113 -3.95 13.18 32.05
CA PHE A 113 -2.85 12.22 32.02
C PHE A 113 -1.48 12.86 31.76
N CYS A 114 -1.43 14.19 31.61
CA CYS A 114 -0.17 14.93 31.55
C CYS A 114 0.50 14.93 32.92
N GLU A 115 1.79 14.58 32.98
CA GLU A 115 2.54 14.69 34.24
C GLU A 115 2.51 16.15 34.74
N PRO A 116 2.16 16.38 36.02
CA PRO A 116 2.18 17.74 36.56
C PRO A 116 3.60 18.31 36.43
N GLU A 117 3.72 19.58 36.02
CA GLU A 117 4.96 20.29 35.65
C GLU A 117 6.05 20.41 36.75
N GLN A 118 5.98 19.62 37.82
CA GLN A 118 6.80 19.71 39.04
C GLN A 118 8.30 19.40 38.82
N TYR A 119 8.73 19.01 37.61
CA TYR A 119 10.13 18.75 37.28
C TYR A 119 10.83 19.81 36.39
N LYS A 120 10.22 20.98 36.12
CA LYS A 120 10.95 22.12 35.50
C LYS A 120 11.86 22.88 36.49
N GLY A 121 11.94 22.44 37.74
CA GLY A 121 12.61 23.14 38.85
C GLY A 121 13.99 22.63 39.29
N MET A 122 14.61 21.63 38.65
CA MET A 122 16.00 21.27 38.98
C MET A 122 16.98 22.00 38.06
N ARG A 123 17.16 23.29 38.34
CA ARG A 123 18.40 24.00 38.04
C ARG A 123 19.47 23.40 38.99
N LEU A 124 20.22 22.41 38.54
CA LEU A 124 21.42 21.97 39.26
C LEU A 124 22.56 22.95 38.97
N CYS A 125 23.20 23.34 40.05
CA CYS A 125 24.11 24.46 40.25
C CYS A 125 25.39 24.41 39.41
#